data_AF-A0A6A4IDY9-F1
#
_entry.id   AF-A0A6A4IDY9-F1
#
_cell.length_a   1.000
_cell.length_b   1.000
_cell.length_c   1.000
_cell.angle_alpha   90.00
_cell.angle_beta   90.00
_cell.angle_gamma   90.00
#
_symmetry.space_group_name_H-M   'P 1'
#
loop_
_entity.id
_entity.type
_entity.pdbx_description
1 polymer ?
#
loop_
_entity_poly.entity_id
_entity_poly.type
_entity_poly.pdbx_seq_one_letter_code
_entity_poly.pdbx_strand_id
1 'polypeptide(L)'
;MLANYDYSLKYPEDERYNELDQDARIWWVYLDEATAFDNDMTGELGDSLDILLVFAGLFSSVLSTFVVQTAQSLSQDPGQLSTSGTAFSPSILDLWVNGLWFTSLTIALSVALFAVLAKQWLRQHLSIVTGSPRERALIRQFRFDGLEKWHVQALIGMLPILLHLSLMLFLAGLVIFL
;
A
#
# COMPACT_ATOMS: atom_id res chain seq x y z
N MET A 1 -21.92 -8.61 -13.06
CA MET A 1 -22.64 -9.37 -14.11
C MET A 1 -22.54 -10.83 -13.70
N LEU A 2 -23.54 -11.39 -13.03
CA LEU A 2 -23.50 -12.78 -12.56
C LEU A 2 -23.60 -13.68 -13.80
N ALA A 3 -22.46 -14.18 -14.27
CA ALA A 3 -22.48 -15.34 -15.16
C ALA A 3 -23.26 -16.44 -14.42
N ASN A 4 -24.25 -17.00 -15.08
CA ASN A 4 -25.19 -17.96 -14.49
C ASN A 4 -24.46 -19.29 -14.26
N TYR A 5 -23.63 -19.37 -13.22
CA TYR A 5 -22.92 -20.59 -12.84
C TYR A 5 -23.93 -21.54 -12.21
N ASP A 6 -24.28 -22.58 -12.96
CA ASP A 6 -25.10 -23.66 -12.42
C ASP A 6 -24.25 -24.56 -11.51
N TYR A 7 -24.20 -24.21 -10.23
CA TYR A 7 -23.47 -24.97 -9.22
C TYR A 7 -24.02 -26.38 -8.99
N SER A 8 -25.22 -26.71 -9.50
CA SER A 8 -25.76 -28.07 -9.38
C SER A 8 -25.00 -29.09 -10.23
N LEU A 9 -24.32 -28.63 -11.28
CA LEU A 9 -23.46 -29.46 -12.12
C LEU A 9 -22.10 -29.74 -11.47
N LYS A 10 -21.63 -28.82 -10.62
CA LYS A 10 -20.30 -28.89 -9.99
C LYS A 10 -20.34 -29.58 -8.63
N TYR A 11 -21.43 -29.38 -7.87
CA TYR A 11 -21.63 -29.97 -6.54
C TYR A 11 -23.02 -30.63 -6.50
N PRO A 12 -23.09 -31.97 -6.34
CA PRO A 12 -24.37 -32.69 -6.28
C PRO A 12 -25.17 -32.31 -5.03
N GLU A 13 -26.49 -32.54 -5.05
CA GLU A 13 -27.33 -32.33 -3.86
C GLU A 13 -26.91 -33.24 -2.71
N ASP A 14 -26.90 -32.66 -1.50
CA ASP A 14 -26.63 -33.41 -0.28
C ASP A 14 -27.80 -34.36 0.02
N GLU A 15 -27.53 -35.44 0.74
CA GLU A 15 -28.60 -36.29 1.26
C GLU A 15 -29.54 -35.47 2.15
N ARG A 16 -30.84 -35.79 2.10
CA ARG A 16 -31.85 -35.11 2.93
C ARG A 16 -31.40 -35.16 4.40
N TYR A 17 -31.37 -33.99 5.05
CA TYR A 17 -30.88 -33.71 6.42
C TYR A 17 -29.37 -33.49 6.61
N ASN A 18 -28.53 -33.68 5.58
CA ASN A 18 -27.08 -33.43 5.65
C ASN A 18 -26.68 -32.05 5.06
N GLU A 19 -27.65 -31.23 4.67
CA GLU A 19 -27.45 -29.91 4.04
C GLU A 19 -26.68 -28.88 4.91
N LEU A 20 -26.54 -29.16 6.21
CA LEU A 20 -25.84 -28.30 7.18
C LEU A 20 -24.53 -28.92 7.70
N ASP A 21 -24.16 -30.10 7.22
CA ASP A 21 -22.94 -30.79 7.62
C ASP A 21 -21.69 -29.98 7.24
N GLN A 22 -20.55 -30.38 7.80
CA GLN A 22 -19.27 -29.68 7.60
C GLN A 22 -18.82 -29.71 6.13
N ASP A 23 -19.23 -30.74 5.39
CA ASP A 23 -18.90 -30.96 3.98
C ASP A 23 -20.07 -30.65 3.03
N ALA A 24 -21.17 -30.08 3.54
CA ALA A 24 -22.36 -29.78 2.76
C ALA A 24 -22.06 -28.89 1.54
N ARG A 25 -22.82 -29.11 0.47
CA ARG A 25 -22.69 -28.40 -0.81
C ARG A 25 -22.64 -26.88 -0.65
N ILE A 26 -23.43 -26.32 0.27
CA ILE A 26 -23.50 -24.87 0.47
C ILE A 26 -22.14 -24.26 0.82
N TRP A 27 -21.30 -24.95 1.59
CA TRP A 27 -19.97 -24.45 1.97
C TRP A 27 -19.02 -24.44 0.78
N TRP A 28 -19.11 -25.43 -0.10
CA TRP A 28 -18.34 -25.47 -1.33
C TRP A 28 -18.73 -24.35 -2.31
N VAL A 29 -20.04 -24.14 -2.50
CA VAL A 29 -20.56 -23.05 -3.33
C VAL A 29 -20.11 -21.70 -2.78
N TYR A 30 -20.28 -21.48 -1.46
CA TYR A 30 -19.81 -20.27 -0.80
C TYR A 30 -18.32 -20.06 -0.98
N LEU A 31 -17.49 -21.09 -0.77
CA LEU A 31 -16.04 -20.99 -0.93
C LEU A 31 -15.63 -20.65 -2.36
N ASP A 32 -16.29 -21.21 -3.37
CA ASP A 32 -15.99 -20.95 -4.78
C ASP A 32 -16.26 -19.47 -5.13
N GLU A 33 -17.45 -18.98 -4.75
CA GLU A 33 -17.84 -17.58 -4.98
C GLU A 33 -16.98 -16.61 -4.18
N ALA A 34 -16.75 -16.91 -2.90
CA ALA A 34 -15.89 -16.11 -2.02
C ALA A 34 -14.45 -16.03 -2.54
N THR A 35 -13.91 -17.15 -3.04
CA THR A 35 -12.55 -17.19 -3.61
C THR A 35 -12.48 -16.38 -4.90
N ALA A 36 -13.50 -16.45 -5.76
CA ALA A 36 -13.56 -15.63 -6.97
C ALA A 36 -13.57 -14.14 -6.63
N PHE A 37 -14.43 -13.74 -5.68
CA PHE A 37 -14.49 -12.37 -5.18
C PHE A 37 -13.17 -11.89 -4.55
N ASP A 38 -12.56 -12.70 -3.68
CA ASP A 38 -11.32 -12.34 -3.00
C ASP A 38 -10.17 -12.18 -3.99
N ASN A 39 -10.06 -13.06 -4.98
CA ASN A 39 -9.03 -12.96 -6.02
C ASN A 39 -9.19 -11.70 -6.87
N ASP A 40 -10.42 -11.35 -7.27
CA ASP A 40 -10.70 -10.14 -8.04
C ASP A 40 -10.32 -8.88 -7.24
N MET A 41 -10.83 -8.77 -6.01
CA MET A 41 -10.55 -7.66 -5.09
C MET A 41 -9.06 -7.50 -4.79
N THR A 42 -8.38 -8.60 -4.45
CA THR A 42 -6.95 -8.56 -4.09
C THR A 42 -6.05 -8.37 -5.31
N GLY A 43 -6.49 -8.80 -6.50
CA GLY A 43 -5.84 -8.55 -7.78
C GLY A 43 -5.83 -7.06 -8.11
N GLU A 44 -6.99 -6.41 -8.11
CA GLU A 44 -7.11 -4.96 -8.41
C GLU A 44 -6.30 -4.10 -7.43
N LEU A 45 -6.39 -4.41 -6.13
CA LEU A 45 -5.58 -3.73 -5.11
C LEU A 45 -4.09 -4.00 -5.29
N GLY A 46 -3.72 -5.24 -5.65
CA GLY A 46 -2.34 -5.64 -5.92
C GLY A 46 -1.71 -4.86 -7.07
N ASP A 47 -2.42 -4.76 -8.20
CA ASP A 47 -1.96 -4.03 -9.39
C ASP A 47 -1.81 -2.53 -9.09
N SER A 48 -2.76 -1.95 -8.35
CA SER A 48 -2.70 -0.55 -7.93
C SER A 48 -1.48 -0.26 -7.04
N LEU A 49 -1.17 -1.17 -6.12
CA LEU A 49 0.01 -1.07 -5.25
C LEU A 49 1.32 -1.20 -6.03
N ASP A 50 1.36 -2.01 -7.09
CA ASP A 50 2.54 -2.14 -7.95
C ASP A 50 2.85 -0.86 -8.72
N ILE A 51 1.84 -0.24 -9.30
CA ILE A 51 1.99 1.08 -9.95
C ILE A 51 2.47 2.11 -8.93
N LEU A 52 1.87 2.12 -7.73
CA LEU A 52 2.23 3.04 -6.66
C LEU A 52 3.69 2.88 -6.23
N LEU A 53 4.18 1.64 -6.09
CA LEU A 53 5.56 1.33 -5.73
C LEU A 53 6.56 1.77 -6.79
N VAL A 54 6.25 1.57 -8.07
CA VAL A 54 7.08 2.07 -9.17
C VAL A 54 7.19 3.59 -9.11
N PHE A 55 6.06 4.29 -8.95
CA PHE A 55 6.07 5.75 -8.84
C PHE A 55 6.85 6.22 -7.61
N ALA A 56 6.60 5.62 -6.44
CA ALA A 56 7.28 5.99 -5.21
C ALA A 56 8.80 5.78 -5.30
N GLY A 57 9.26 4.69 -5.94
CA GLY A 57 10.67 4.42 -6.15
C GLY A 57 11.33 5.44 -7.09
N LEU A 58 10.72 5.72 -8.24
CA LEU A 58 11.23 6.70 -9.20
C LEU A 58 11.25 8.11 -8.60
N PHE A 59 10.16 8.51 -7.95
CA PHE A 59 10.05 9.80 -7.29
C PHE A 59 11.07 9.95 -6.17
N SER A 60 11.23 8.94 -5.31
CA SER A 60 12.22 8.98 -4.22
C SER A 60 13.66 9.05 -4.75
N SER A 61 13.95 8.40 -5.88
CA SER A 61 15.27 8.46 -6.52
C SER A 61 15.59 9.88 -6.98
N VAL A 62 14.67 10.52 -7.70
CA VAL A 62 14.84 11.90 -8.15
C VAL A 62 14.92 12.84 -6.96
N LEU A 63 14.01 12.72 -5.99
CA LEU A 63 13.98 13.59 -4.81
C LEU A 63 15.25 13.50 -3.95
N SER A 64 15.83 12.31 -3.84
CA SER A 64 17.06 12.10 -3.07
C SER A 64 18.25 12.88 -3.65
N THR A 65 18.35 13.05 -4.98
CA THR A 65 19.44 13.83 -5.57
C THR A 65 19.34 15.31 -5.20
N PHE A 66 18.12 15.88 -5.22
CA PHE A 66 17.85 17.25 -4.79
C PHE A 66 18.12 17.46 -3.29
N VAL A 67 17.73 16.50 -2.44
CA VAL A 67 17.99 16.54 -1.00
C VAL A 67 19.50 16.51 -0.73
N VAL A 68 20.26 15.64 -1.40
CA VAL A 68 21.72 15.57 -1.25
C VAL A 68 22.40 16.86 -1.71
N GLN A 69 21.99 17.40 -2.87
CA GLN A 69 22.56 18.63 -3.42
C GLN A 69 22.33 19.84 -2.49
N THR A 70 21.12 19.98 -1.94
CA THR A 70 20.83 21.09 -1.01
C THR A 70 21.48 20.89 0.35
N ALA A 71 21.55 19.66 0.87
CA ALA A 71 22.25 19.38 2.12
C ALA A 71 23.74 19.75 2.06
N GLN A 72 24.38 19.54 0.91
CA GLN A 72 25.77 19.98 0.68
C GLN A 72 25.89 21.51 0.65
N SER A 73 24.90 22.21 0.09
CA SER A 73 24.88 23.69 0.07
C SER A 73 24.68 24.30 1.47
N LEU A 74 24.04 23.55 2.37
CA LEU A 74 23.86 23.89 3.80
C LEU A 74 25.06 23.49 4.68
N SER A 75 26.12 22.92 4.09
CA SER A 75 27.32 22.48 4.81
C SER A 75 28.46 23.49 4.62
N GLN A 76 29.13 23.82 5.72
CA GLN A 76 30.22 24.81 5.74
C GLN A 76 31.52 24.20 5.18
N ASP A 77 32.22 24.90 4.27
CA ASP A 77 33.51 24.44 3.73
C ASP A 77 34.61 24.52 4.82
N PRO A 78 35.21 23.39 5.22
CA PRO A 78 36.28 23.36 6.23
C PRO A 78 37.47 24.29 5.91
N GLY A 79 37.72 24.60 4.64
CA GLY A 79 38.80 25.50 4.20
C GLY A 79 38.55 26.99 4.48
N GLN A 80 37.29 27.41 4.63
CA GLN A 80 36.94 28.82 4.85
C GLN A 80 37.03 29.25 6.32
N LEU A 81 36.91 28.31 7.27
CA LEU A 81 37.05 28.61 8.71
C LEU A 81 38.44 29.13 9.09
N SER A 82 39.47 28.85 8.28
CA SER A 82 40.86 29.24 8.57
C SER A 82 41.26 30.62 8.06
N THR A 83 40.43 31.30 7.26
CA THR A 83 40.81 32.56 6.59
C THR A 83 39.85 33.73 6.80
N SER A 84 38.64 33.51 7.32
CA SER A 84 37.68 34.59 7.65
C SER A 84 36.81 34.15 8.82
N GLY A 85 36.90 34.83 9.97
CA GLY A 85 36.18 34.48 11.22
C GLY A 85 34.65 34.68 11.19
N THR A 86 34.02 34.60 10.02
CA THR A 86 32.57 34.66 9.85
C THR A 86 31.95 33.28 10.06
N ALA A 87 31.13 33.16 11.11
CA ALA A 87 30.33 31.97 11.36
C ALA A 87 29.34 31.73 10.21
N PHE A 88 29.17 30.47 9.80
CA PHE A 88 28.18 30.09 8.79
C PHE A 88 26.76 30.40 9.29
N SER A 89 25.98 31.05 8.42
CA SER A 89 24.58 31.37 8.66
C SER A 89 23.82 31.05 7.36
N PRO A 90 23.11 29.91 7.29
CA PRO A 90 22.35 29.54 6.10
C PRO A 90 21.15 30.46 5.92
N SER A 91 20.72 30.65 4.68
CA SER A 91 19.48 31.37 4.39
C SER A 91 18.28 30.62 4.97
N ILE A 92 17.30 31.34 5.50
CA ILE A 92 16.05 30.77 6.00
C ILE A 92 15.33 30.01 4.87
N LEU A 93 15.39 30.51 3.63
CA LEU A 93 14.77 29.87 2.46
C LEU A 93 15.39 28.50 2.17
N ASP A 94 16.72 28.38 2.25
CA ASP A 94 17.42 27.12 2.03
C ASP A 94 17.00 26.06 3.06
N LEU A 95 16.79 26.50 4.31
CA LEU A 95 16.32 25.63 5.39
C LEU A 95 14.88 25.13 5.14
N TRP A 96 13.98 26.01 4.69
CA TRP A 96 12.61 25.62 4.35
C TRP A 96 12.55 24.67 3.16
N VAL A 97 13.26 24.96 2.07
CA VAL A 97 13.33 24.10 0.88
C VAL A 97 13.82 22.70 1.26
N ASN A 98 14.90 22.61 2.04
CA ASN A 98 15.43 21.34 2.50
C ASN A 98 14.42 20.58 3.39
N GLY A 99 13.75 21.29 4.31
CA GLY A 99 12.70 20.71 5.15
C GLY A 99 11.51 20.19 4.36
N LEU A 100 11.06 20.94 3.34
CA LEU A 100 9.98 20.54 2.42
C LEU A 100 10.35 19.29 1.64
N TRP A 101 11.56 19.23 1.07
CA TRP A 101 12.03 18.09 0.29
C TRP A 101 12.31 16.85 1.15
N PHE A 102 12.87 17.01 2.34
CA PHE A 102 13.05 15.91 3.28
C PHE A 102 11.70 15.34 3.76
N THR A 103 10.73 16.21 4.05
CA THR A 103 9.37 15.80 4.43
C THR A 103 8.68 15.06 3.29
N SER A 104 8.79 15.59 2.07
CA SER A 104 8.29 14.94 0.86
C SER A 104 8.89 13.53 0.72
N LEU A 105 10.21 13.37 0.88
CA LEU A 105 10.91 12.10 0.77
C LEU A 105 10.45 11.10 1.83
N THR A 106 10.31 11.58 3.06
CA THR A 106 9.85 10.76 4.18
C THR A 106 8.43 10.24 3.94
N ILE A 107 7.52 11.08 3.43
CA ILE A 107 6.16 10.65 3.08
C ILE A 107 6.21 9.61 1.94
N ALA A 108 7.00 9.84 0.89
CA ALA A 108 7.10 8.90 -0.23
C ALA A 108 7.62 7.51 0.19
N LEU A 109 8.66 7.47 1.03
CA LEU A 109 9.21 6.23 1.57
C LEU A 109 8.23 5.54 2.52
N SER A 110 7.49 6.31 3.33
CA SER A 110 6.43 5.76 4.17
C SER A 110 5.33 5.11 3.33
N VAL A 111 4.88 5.78 2.26
CA VAL A 111 3.91 5.22 1.31
C VAL A 111 4.44 3.92 0.70
N ALA A 112 5.69 3.89 0.26
CA ALA A 112 6.29 2.67 -0.30
C ALA A 112 6.31 1.53 0.73
N LEU A 113 6.69 1.81 1.98
CA LEU A 113 6.67 0.81 3.06
C LEU A 113 5.26 0.26 3.29
N PHE A 114 4.26 1.12 3.44
CA PHE A 114 2.88 0.69 3.65
C PHE A 114 2.32 -0.07 2.45
N ALA A 115 2.70 0.31 1.22
CA ALA A 115 2.32 -0.41 0.01
C ALA A 115 2.89 -1.84 -0.01
N VAL A 116 4.16 -2.03 0.40
CA VAL A 116 4.75 -3.36 0.55
C VAL A 116 4.02 -4.18 1.62
N LEU A 117 3.75 -3.59 2.79
CA LEU A 117 3.02 -4.27 3.86
C LEU A 117 1.61 -4.66 3.44
N ALA A 118 0.89 -3.76 2.76
CA ALA A 118 -0.42 -4.05 2.18
C ALA A 118 -0.33 -5.22 1.19
N LYS A 119 0.67 -5.23 0.31
CA LYS A 119 0.86 -6.34 -0.64
C LYS A 119 1.18 -7.67 0.03
N GLN A 120 1.99 -7.65 1.09
CA GLN A 120 2.24 -8.85 1.91
C GLN A 120 0.95 -9.33 2.58
N TRP A 121 0.17 -8.42 3.12
CA TRP A 121 -1.10 -8.72 3.76
C TRP A 121 -2.13 -9.29 2.78
N LEU A 122 -2.26 -8.75 1.57
CA LEU A 122 -3.15 -9.27 0.51
C LEU A 122 -2.79 -10.71 0.14
N ARG A 123 -1.50 -10.99 -0.04
CA ARG A 123 -1.02 -12.36 -0.28
C ARG A 123 -1.34 -13.29 0.88
N GLN A 124 -1.19 -12.81 2.12
CA GLN A 124 -1.56 -13.59 3.28
C GLN A 124 -3.07 -13.84 3.32
N HIS A 125 -3.93 -12.87 2.96
CA HIS A 125 -5.38 -13.04 2.93
C HIS A 125 -5.84 -14.22 2.06
N LEU A 126 -5.17 -14.43 0.93
CA LEU A 126 -5.42 -15.56 0.02
C LEU A 126 -4.73 -16.87 0.43
N SER A 127 -4.01 -16.91 1.57
CA SER A 127 -3.32 -18.11 2.01
C SER A 127 -4.32 -19.26 2.19
N ILE A 128 -4.02 -20.41 1.58
CA ILE A 128 -4.87 -21.61 1.65
C ILE A 128 -5.04 -22.04 3.10
N VAL A 129 -6.31 -22.18 3.52
CA VAL A 129 -6.70 -22.73 4.82
C VAL A 129 -7.04 -24.22 4.63
N THR A 130 -6.43 -25.08 5.44
CA THR A 130 -6.73 -26.52 5.49
C THR A 130 -7.87 -26.80 6.45
N GLY A 131 -8.71 -27.81 6.16
CA GLY A 131 -9.82 -28.21 7.03
C GLY A 131 -11.07 -28.55 6.22
N SER A 132 -12.17 -28.79 6.92
CA SER A 132 -13.48 -28.98 6.27
C SER A 132 -13.91 -27.71 5.52
N PRO A 133 -14.78 -27.83 4.48
CA PRO A 133 -15.34 -26.70 3.75
C PRO A 133 -15.99 -25.66 4.67
N ARG A 134 -16.76 -26.11 5.66
CA ARG A 134 -17.37 -25.23 6.66
C ARG A 134 -16.34 -24.45 7.47
N GLU A 135 -15.30 -25.10 7.98
CA GLU A 135 -14.25 -24.43 8.75
C GLU A 135 -13.52 -23.38 7.90
N ARG A 136 -13.18 -23.73 6.67
CA ARG A 136 -12.54 -22.83 5.70
C ARG A 136 -13.43 -21.61 5.42
N ALA A 137 -14.73 -21.84 5.22
CA ALA A 137 -15.71 -20.78 4.97
C ALA A 137 -15.80 -19.80 6.15
N LEU A 138 -15.88 -20.33 7.37
CA LEU A 138 -15.95 -19.53 8.61
C LEU A 138 -14.67 -18.73 8.84
N ILE A 139 -13.50 -19.35 8.66
CA ILE A 139 -12.21 -18.65 8.79
C ILE A 139 -12.09 -17.54 7.77
N ARG A 140 -12.46 -17.78 6.50
CA ARG A 140 -12.47 -16.74 5.47
C ARG A 140 -13.41 -15.61 5.86
N GLN A 141 -14.63 -15.91 6.29
CA GLN A 141 -15.59 -14.88 6.69
C GLN A 141 -15.06 -14.04 7.85
N PHE A 142 -14.46 -14.67 8.86
CA PHE A 142 -13.82 -13.95 9.96
C PHE A 142 -12.72 -12.98 9.48
N ARG A 143 -11.91 -13.39 8.49
CA ARG A 143 -10.89 -12.51 7.89
C ARG A 143 -11.50 -11.36 7.10
N PHE A 144 -12.61 -11.63 6.42
CA PHE A 144 -13.36 -10.63 5.66
C PHE A 144 -14.07 -9.61 6.58
N ASP A 145 -14.70 -10.06 7.66
CA ASP A 145 -15.28 -9.17 8.67
C ASP A 145 -14.20 -8.30 9.32
N GLY A 146 -13.00 -8.86 9.52
CA GLY A 146 -11.81 -8.12 9.91
C GLY A 146 -11.45 -7.02 8.90
N LEU A 147 -11.37 -7.36 7.61
CA LEU A 147 -11.09 -6.41 6.54
C LEU A 147 -12.03 -5.20 6.57
N GLU A 148 -13.32 -5.46 6.68
CA GLU A 148 -14.37 -4.43 6.68
C GLU A 148 -14.27 -3.58 7.95
N LYS A 149 -14.16 -4.22 9.12
CA LYS A 149 -14.03 -3.51 10.41
C LYS A 149 -12.81 -2.59 10.45
N TRP A 150 -11.66 -3.05 9.97
CA TRP A 150 -10.42 -2.29 9.95
C TRP A 150 -10.32 -1.32 8.77
N HIS A 151 -11.31 -1.28 7.87
CA HIS A 151 -11.36 -0.40 6.70
C HIS A 151 -10.08 -0.47 5.85
N VAL A 152 -9.51 -1.67 5.69
CA VAL A 152 -8.19 -1.86 5.04
C VAL A 152 -8.20 -1.35 3.60
N GLN A 153 -9.30 -1.53 2.87
CA GLN A 153 -9.44 -1.00 1.51
C GLN A 153 -9.35 0.52 1.46
N ALA A 154 -9.99 1.21 2.41
CA ALA A 154 -9.91 2.67 2.50
C ALA A 154 -8.47 3.11 2.82
N LEU A 155 -7.79 2.43 3.74
CA LEU A 155 -6.40 2.73 4.09
C LEU A 155 -5.47 2.60 2.86
N ILE A 156 -5.61 1.51 2.09
CA ILE A 156 -4.86 1.29 0.85
C ILE A 156 -5.20 2.38 -0.18
N GLY A 157 -6.48 2.74 -0.31
CA GLY A 157 -6.96 3.80 -1.20
C GLY A 157 -6.46 5.21 -0.87
N MET A 158 -6.01 5.47 0.36
CA MET A 158 -5.42 6.76 0.76
C MET A 158 -3.93 6.88 0.40
N LEU A 159 -3.23 5.77 0.17
CA LEU A 159 -1.79 5.77 -0.12
C LEU A 159 -1.43 6.60 -1.37
N PRO A 160 -2.17 6.51 -2.51
CA PRO A 160 -1.95 7.38 -3.65
C PRO A 160 -2.08 8.87 -3.29
N ILE A 161 -3.07 9.25 -2.48
CA ILE A 161 -3.28 10.66 -2.09
C ILE A 161 -2.08 11.19 -1.31
N LEU A 162 -1.54 10.37 -0.40
CA LEU A 162 -0.34 10.71 0.36
C LEU A 162 0.88 10.88 -0.55
N LEU A 163 1.00 10.06 -1.59
CA LEU A 163 2.08 10.18 -2.58
C LEU A 163 1.94 11.45 -3.43
N HIS A 164 0.72 11.80 -3.84
CA HIS A 164 0.48 13.07 -4.53
C HIS A 164 0.77 14.27 -3.61
N LEU A 165 0.43 14.21 -2.32
CA LEU A 165 0.77 15.24 -1.35
C LEU A 165 2.30 15.41 -1.24
N SER A 166 3.03 14.29 -1.18
CA SER A 166 4.49 14.29 -1.23
C SER A 166 5.03 14.99 -2.48
N LEU A 167 4.47 14.68 -3.66
CA LEU A 167 4.83 15.36 -4.91
C LEU A 167 4.56 16.87 -4.86
N MET A 168 3.40 17.28 -4.33
CA MET A 168 3.05 18.70 -4.20
C MET A 168 4.00 19.46 -3.26
N LEU A 169 4.41 18.84 -2.14
CA LEU A 169 5.42 19.40 -1.24
C LEU A 169 6.77 19.59 -1.94
N PHE A 170 7.19 18.61 -2.76
CA PHE A 170 8.42 18.72 -3.54
C PHE A 170 8.35 19.88 -4.54
N LEU A 171 7.26 19.96 -5.31
CA LEU A 171 7.06 21.01 -6.31
C LEU A 171 6.99 22.41 -5.66
N ALA A 172 6.35 22.54 -4.50
CA ALA A 172 6.35 23.79 -3.75
C ALA A 172 7.78 24.21 -3.36
N GLY A 173 8.60 23.27 -2.87
CA GLY A 173 10.01 23.53 -2.61
C GLY A 173 10.80 23.89 -3.86
N LEU A 174 10.49 23.29 -5.01
CA LEU A 174 11.11 23.63 -6.31
C LEU A 174 10.81 25.08 -6.72
N VAL A 175 9.56 25.53 -6.55
CA VAL A 175 9.15 26.91 -6.86
C VAL A 175 9.85 27.92 -5.95
N ILE A 176 10.10 27.57 -4.68
CA ILE A 176 10.82 28.45 -3.74
C ILE A 176 12.32 28.47 -4.03
N PHE A 177 12.87 27.37 -4.56
CA PHE A 177 14.29 27.22 -4.87
C PHE A 177 14.72 27.95 -6.17
N LEU A 178 13.83 28.02 -7.17
CA LEU A 178 14.04 28.70 -8.45
C LEU A 178 13.96 30.22 -8.33
#